data_AF-A0A7W0K3P1-F1
#
_entry.id   AF-A0A7W0K3P1-F1
#
_cell.length_a   1.000
_cell.length_b   1.000
_cell.length_c   1.000
_cell.angle_alpha   90.00
_cell.angle_beta   90.00
_cell.angle_gamma   90.00
#
_symmetry.space_group_name_H-M   'P 1'
#
loop_
_entity.id
_entity.type
_entity.pdbx_description
1 polymer ?
#
loop_
_entity_poly.entity_id
_entity_poly.type
_entity_poly.pdbx_seq_one_letter_code
_entity_poly.pdbx_strand_id
1 'polypeptide(L)'
;MIGKKRRLLLPGALGVALGAVVLVLAPISASAATNIGILDSCAGGDVFCYNPTAATTTVGTQVVWTNQGGTDHTVTRCTPDACGTSG
;
A
#
# COMPACT_ATOMS: atom_id res chain seq x y z
N MET A 1 21.35 -66.04 -17.15
CA MET A 1 22.27 -66.02 -15.97
C MET A 1 23.52 -65.24 -16.37
N ILE A 2 23.78 -64.07 -15.76
CA ILE A 2 25.07 -63.35 -15.62
C ILE A 2 24.76 -62.08 -14.80
N GLY A 3 25.42 -61.93 -13.65
CA GLY A 3 25.09 -60.95 -12.61
C GLY A 3 25.63 -59.53 -12.84
N LYS A 4 25.09 -58.56 -12.07
CA LYS A 4 25.58 -57.17 -12.05
C LYS A 4 25.69 -56.61 -10.63
N LYS A 5 26.94 -56.64 -10.16
CA LYS A 5 27.72 -55.61 -9.44
C LYS A 5 27.19 -55.02 -8.12
N ARG A 6 27.81 -55.57 -7.06
CA ARG A 6 28.16 -55.06 -5.72
C ARG A 6 27.78 -53.60 -5.39
N ARG A 7 27.03 -53.48 -4.28
CA ARG A 7 26.91 -52.27 -3.44
C ARG A 7 28.29 -51.83 -2.96
N LEU A 8 28.57 -50.53 -3.08
CA LEU A 8 29.61 -49.86 -2.32
C LEU A 8 28.98 -48.63 -1.65
N LEU A 9 28.99 -48.66 -0.31
CA LEU A 9 28.59 -47.56 0.56
C LEU A 9 29.60 -46.42 0.40
N LEU A 10 29.15 -45.18 0.28
CA LEU A 10 30.01 -44.02 0.50
C LEU A 10 29.72 -43.40 1.89
N PRO A 11 30.78 -42.98 2.62
CA PRO A 11 30.72 -42.54 4.00
C PRO A 11 30.20 -41.10 4.12
N GLY A 12 29.71 -40.77 5.31
CA GLY A 12 29.28 -39.42 5.64
C GLY A 12 30.39 -38.38 5.48
N ALA A 13 30.01 -37.22 4.97
CA ALA A 13 30.74 -35.99 5.17
C ALA A 13 29.75 -34.95 5.71
N LEU A 14 29.82 -34.78 7.02
CA LEU A 14 29.31 -33.66 7.78
C LEU A 14 29.98 -32.39 7.23
N GLY A 15 29.26 -31.65 6.39
CA GLY A 15 29.73 -30.40 5.80
C GLY A 15 28.86 -29.25 6.29
N VAL A 16 29.44 -28.41 7.16
CA VAL A 16 28.92 -27.16 7.73
C VAL A 16 27.80 -26.54 6.90
N ALA A 17 26.56 -26.60 7.40
CA ALA A 17 25.48 -25.76 6.89
C ALA A 17 25.80 -24.31 7.30
N LEU A 18 26.51 -23.59 6.44
CA LEU A 18 26.51 -22.13 6.49
C LEU A 18 25.04 -21.69 6.43
N GLY A 19 24.51 -21.24 7.57
CA GLY A 19 23.19 -20.65 7.65
C GLY A 19 23.18 -19.40 6.76
N ALA A 20 22.77 -19.56 5.51
CA ALA A 20 22.42 -18.44 4.67
C ALA A 20 21.24 -17.74 5.33
N VAL A 21 21.50 -16.64 6.04
CA VAL A 21 20.48 -15.66 6.36
C VAL A 21 20.04 -15.10 5.01
N VAL A 22 19.04 -15.73 4.41
CA VAL A 22 18.37 -15.23 3.22
C VAL A 22 17.65 -13.98 3.67
N LEU A 23 18.27 -12.83 3.45
CA LEU A 23 17.63 -11.54 3.60
C LEU A 23 16.52 -11.48 2.53
N VAL A 24 15.31 -11.85 2.92
CA VAL A 24 14.14 -11.74 2.04
C VAL A 24 13.86 -10.25 1.90
N LEU A 25 14.41 -9.65 0.83
CA LEU A 25 14.01 -8.33 0.35
C LEU A 25 12.59 -8.46 -0.22
N ALA A 26 11.61 -8.54 0.66
CA ALA A 26 10.22 -8.33 0.27
C ALA A 26 10.09 -6.86 -0.16
N PRO A 27 9.56 -6.57 -1.36
CA PRO A 27 9.30 -5.19 -1.74
C PRO A 27 8.28 -4.61 -0.76
N ILE A 28 8.68 -3.59 -0.02
CA ILE A 28 7.76 -2.79 0.79
C ILE A 28 6.99 -1.94 -0.21
N SER A 29 5.84 -2.43 -0.66
CA SER A 29 4.95 -1.67 -1.53
C SER A 29 4.38 -0.51 -0.72
N ALA A 30 4.80 0.72 -1.02
CA ALA A 30 4.14 1.90 -0.50
C ALA A 30 2.70 1.94 -1.03
N SER A 31 1.71 2.05 -0.13
CA SER A 31 0.32 2.25 -0.54
C SER A 31 0.19 3.61 -1.23
N ALA A 32 -0.37 3.65 -2.44
CA ALA A 32 -0.64 4.90 -3.13
C ALA A 32 -1.66 5.73 -2.31
N ALA A 33 -1.32 6.99 -2.02
CA ALA A 33 -2.22 7.88 -1.30
C ALA A 33 -3.44 8.26 -2.16
N THR A 34 -4.58 8.48 -1.50
CA THR A 34 -5.74 9.12 -2.11
C THR A 34 -5.55 10.63 -2.06
N ASN A 35 -5.46 11.28 -3.21
CA ASN A 35 -5.20 12.72 -3.29
C ASN A 35 -6.47 13.50 -3.60
N ILE A 36 -6.73 14.55 -2.82
CA ILE A 36 -7.88 15.45 -2.98
C ILE A 36 -7.36 16.89 -3.07
N GLY A 37 -7.65 17.58 -4.17
CA GLY A 37 -7.38 19.00 -4.32
C GLY A 37 -8.50 19.85 -3.76
N ILE A 38 -8.18 21.03 -3.21
CA ILE A 38 -9.12 22.09 -2.85
C ILE A 38 -8.89 23.24 -3.84
N LEU A 39 -9.89 23.55 -4.64
CA LEU A 39 -9.79 24.49 -5.76
C LEU A 39 -10.61 25.75 -5.50
N ASP A 40 -10.16 26.88 -6.06
CA ASP A 40 -10.87 28.18 -6.04
C ASP A 40 -11.63 28.46 -7.37
N SER A 41 -11.76 27.45 -8.22
CA SER A 41 -12.53 27.52 -9.48
C SER A 41 -12.92 26.11 -9.93
N CYS A 42 -14.21 25.85 -9.99
CA CYS A 42 -14.74 24.50 -10.14
C CYS A 42 -15.64 24.34 -11.36
N ALA A 43 -15.79 23.09 -11.80
CA ALA A 43 -16.82 22.77 -12.79
C ALA A 43 -18.19 23.11 -12.19
N GLY A 44 -19.04 23.80 -12.96
CA GLY A 44 -20.37 24.23 -12.49
C GLY A 44 -20.43 25.66 -11.95
N GLY A 45 -19.30 26.38 -11.89
CA GLY A 45 -19.26 27.78 -11.47
C GLY A 45 -19.14 27.98 -9.95
N ASP A 46 -18.97 26.89 -9.20
CA ASP A 46 -18.69 26.97 -7.77
C ASP A 46 -17.31 27.62 -7.55
N VAL A 47 -17.26 28.48 -6.53
CA VAL A 47 -16.04 29.20 -6.15
C VAL A 47 -15.09 28.29 -5.39
N PHE A 48 -15.59 27.32 -4.61
CA PHE A 48 -14.76 26.39 -3.86
C PHE A 48 -15.26 24.95 -4.00
N CYS A 49 -14.36 24.00 -4.23
CA CYS A 49 -14.70 22.59 -4.30
C CYS A 49 -13.52 21.67 -3.99
N TYR A 50 -13.85 20.41 -3.71
CA TYR A 50 -12.90 19.31 -3.75
C TYR A 50 -12.79 18.72 -5.17
N ASN A 51 -11.59 18.31 -5.57
CA ASN A 51 -11.36 17.57 -6.81
C ASN A 51 -10.47 16.33 -6.57
N PRO A 52 -10.98 15.11 -6.74
CA PRO A 52 -12.36 14.79 -7.10
C PRO A 52 -13.35 15.17 -5.99
N THR A 53 -14.62 15.41 -6.35
CA THR A 53 -15.69 15.74 -5.39
C THR A 53 -16.07 14.57 -4.49
N ALA A 54 -15.81 13.34 -4.95
CA ALA A 54 -15.93 12.12 -4.18
C ALA A 54 -14.74 11.21 -4.51
N ALA A 55 -14.18 10.58 -3.48
CA ALA A 55 -13.13 9.58 -3.62
C ALA A 55 -13.43 8.38 -2.73
N THR A 56 -13.09 7.20 -3.23
CA THR A 56 -13.06 5.97 -2.43
C THR A 56 -11.61 5.68 -2.08
N THR A 57 -11.40 5.16 -0.86
CA THR A 57 -10.09 4.74 -0.39
C THR A 57 -10.22 3.42 0.36
N THR A 58 -9.13 2.68 0.46
CA THR A 58 -9.08 1.44 1.25
C THR A 58 -8.65 1.77 2.67
N VAL A 59 -9.13 0.98 3.64
CA VAL A 59 -8.73 1.13 5.04
C VAL A 59 -7.21 1.04 5.16
N GLY A 60 -6.61 1.98 5.89
CA GLY A 60 -5.17 2.10 6.07
C GLY A 60 -4.45 2.95 5.02
N THR A 61 -5.13 3.37 3.95
CA THR A 61 -4.55 4.29 2.96
C THR A 61 -4.51 5.72 3.47
N GLN A 62 -3.38 6.40 3.24
CA GLN A 62 -3.25 7.82 3.52
C GLN A 62 -4.11 8.64 2.55
N VAL A 63 -4.87 9.60 3.10
CA VAL A 63 -5.54 10.62 2.31
C VAL A 63 -4.78 11.93 2.44
N VAL A 64 -4.49 12.57 1.32
CA VAL A 64 -3.74 13.84 1.23
C VAL A 64 -4.67 14.90 0.66
N TRP A 65 -4.86 15.98 1.42
CA TRP A 65 -5.57 17.16 0.97
C TRP A 65 -4.57 18.25 0.62
N THR A 66 -4.71 18.82 -0.57
CA THR A 66 -3.83 19.88 -1.06
C THR A 66 -4.65 21.13 -1.34
N ASN A 67 -4.35 22.22 -0.63
CA ASN A 67 -4.87 23.53 -1.01
C ASN A 67 -4.18 23.99 -2.30
N GLN A 68 -4.94 24.09 -3.39
CA GLN A 68 -4.47 24.57 -4.69
C GLN A 68 -5.05 25.96 -5.02
N GLY A 69 -5.85 26.51 -4.10
CA GLY A 69 -6.39 27.86 -4.15
C GLY A 69 -5.45 28.91 -3.57
N GLY A 70 -5.83 30.17 -3.72
CA GLY A 70 -5.17 31.33 -3.10
C GLY A 70 -5.74 31.70 -1.73
N THR A 71 -6.85 31.08 -1.32
CA THR A 71 -7.48 31.29 -0.01
C THR A 71 -7.13 30.14 0.95
N ASP A 72 -6.98 30.43 2.24
CA ASP A 72 -6.74 29.41 3.25
C ASP A 72 -7.98 28.54 3.49
N HIS A 73 -7.78 27.22 3.53
CA HIS A 73 -8.84 26.22 3.70
C HIS A 73 -8.51 25.23 4.82
N THR A 74 -9.54 24.68 5.45
CA THR A 74 -9.42 23.61 6.45
C THR A 74 -10.25 22.40 6.06
N VAL A 75 -9.86 21.22 6.53
CA VAL A 75 -10.59 19.96 6.31
C VAL A 75 -11.11 19.48 7.64
N THR A 76 -12.43 19.31 7.73
CA THR A 76 -13.11 18.79 8.92
C THR A 76 -13.85 17.51 8.56
N ARG A 77 -13.62 16.47 9.35
CA ARG A 77 -14.37 15.21 9.24
C ARG A 77 -15.70 15.37 9.98
N CYS A 78 -16.82 15.03 9.33
CA CYS A 78 -18.10 14.89 10.04
C CYS A 78 -18.08 13.64 10.94
N THR A 79 -18.89 13.63 12.01
CA THR A 79 -19.14 12.40 12.76
C THR A 79 -20.00 11.44 11.93
N PRO A 80 -19.94 10.11 12.15
CA PRO A 80 -20.80 9.14 11.45
C PRO A 80 -22.27 9.56 11.39
N ASP A 81 -22.83 10.01 12.52
CA ASP A 81 -24.22 10.48 12.62
C ASP A 81 -24.48 11.73 11.78
N ALA A 82 -23.50 12.63 11.66
CA ALA A 82 -23.60 13.84 10.86
C ALA A 82 -23.31 13.62 9.36
N CYS A 83 -22.51 12.60 9.01
CA CYS A 83 -22.23 12.22 7.62
C CYS A 83 -23.32 11.31 7.03
N GLY A 84 -24.19 10.72 7.85
CA GLY A 84 -25.13 9.68 7.40
C GLY A 84 -24.44 8.38 6.96
N THR A 85 -23.23 8.12 7.46
CA THR A 85 -22.44 6.93 7.11
C THR A 85 -21.92 6.24 8.36
N SER A 86 -21.99 4.91 8.39
CA SER A 86 -21.26 4.09 9.37
C SER A 86 -19.81 4.07 8.95
N GLY A 87 -18.93 4.63 9.77
CA GLY A 87 -17.54 4.97 9.43
C GLY A 87 -16.66 3.86 8.89
#